data_AF-A0AAD2CJQ5-F1
#
_entry.id   AF-A0AAD2CJQ5-F1
#
_cell.length_a   1.000
_cell.length_b   1.000
_cell.length_c   1.000
_cell.angle_alpha   90.00
_cell.angle_beta   90.00
_cell.angle_gamma   90.00
#
_symmetry.space_group_name_H-M   'P 1'
#
loop_
_entity.id
_entity.type
_entity.pdbx_description
1 polymer ?
#
loop_
_entity_poly.entity_id
_entity_poly.type
_entity_poly.pdbx_seq_one_letter_code
_entity_poly.pdbx_strand_id
1 'polypeptide(L)'
;MTSIAELFPKCRKLSYDSRQQLAQVQNGVLYPSELFLSLDELTRQLEIMEKLVLRETPAQREVWRRKIQELKEDGDAIRRQGAHYDRIVNTNVRHQKERDQLLTRRKQRKQYSGSQEQDLSNLADEAQSWQQSNYMVNDLIGQGEAQLAGLVNQRGRLGGITRFMGQIGDSLNISNSTMKIIERRDVTDAYFVLGGCVVTCIVIYFVWF
;
A
#
# COMPACT_ATOMS: atom_id res chain seq x y z
N MET A 1 -8.79 27.13 2.63
CA MET A 1 -7.70 26.70 3.52
C MET A 1 -7.96 25.25 3.88
N THR A 2 -7.40 24.29 3.13
CA THR A 2 -7.60 22.86 3.43
C THR A 2 -6.68 22.46 4.58
N SER A 3 -7.25 22.20 5.76
CA SER A 3 -6.46 21.73 6.90
C SER A 3 -6.15 20.23 6.75
N ILE A 4 -5.08 19.76 7.40
CA ILE A 4 -4.72 18.32 7.42
C ILE A 4 -5.86 17.48 8.00
N ALA A 5 -6.63 18.03 8.94
CA ALA A 5 -7.78 17.38 9.53
C ALA A 5 -8.91 17.09 8.52
N GLU A 6 -9.03 17.87 7.44
CA GLU A 6 -10.02 17.66 6.37
C GLU A 6 -9.48 16.73 5.26
N LEU A 7 -8.17 16.80 4.99
CA LEU A 7 -7.52 15.97 3.96
C LEU A 7 -7.34 14.52 4.39
N PHE A 8 -7.09 14.27 5.68
CA PHE A 8 -6.89 12.91 6.19
C PHE A 8 -8.08 11.96 5.98
N PRO A 9 -9.34 12.30 6.37
CA PRO A 9 -10.48 11.42 6.12
C PRO A 9 -10.74 11.22 4.62
N LYS A 10 -10.45 12.23 3.79
CA LYS A 10 -10.56 12.13 2.32
C LYS A 10 -9.55 11.15 1.74
N CYS A 11 -8.29 11.21 2.17
CA CYS A 11 -7.26 10.24 1.76
C CYS A 11 -7.59 8.82 2.24
N ARG A 12 -8.11 8.69 3.47
CA ARG A 12 -8.51 7.38 4.02
C ARG A 12 -9.69 6.78 3.26
N LYS A 13 -10.67 7.59 2.88
CA LYS A 13 -11.78 7.16 2.03
C LYS A 13 -11.25 6.72 0.66
N LEU A 14 -10.37 7.50 0.04
CA LEU A 14 -9.78 7.18 -1.25
C LEU A 14 -8.97 5.87 -1.20
N SER A 15 -8.22 5.62 -0.12
CA SER A 15 -7.52 4.35 0.11
C SER A 15 -8.48 3.17 0.19
N TYR A 16 -9.59 3.33 0.91
CA TYR A 16 -10.63 2.31 1.01
C TYR A 16 -11.30 2.04 -0.35
N ASP A 17 -11.65 3.10 -1.09
CA ASP A 17 -12.24 3.01 -2.42
C ASP A 17 -11.27 2.31 -3.40
N SER A 18 -9.99 2.66 -3.40
CA SER A 18 -8.95 1.98 -4.20
C SER A 18 -8.79 0.50 -3.83
N ARG A 19 -8.93 0.14 -2.55
CA ARG A 19 -8.91 -1.25 -2.10
C ARG A 19 -10.15 -2.02 -2.56
N GLN A 20 -11.31 -1.37 -2.56
CA GLN A 20 -12.55 -1.95 -3.10
C GLN A 20 -12.48 -2.10 -4.62
N GLN A 21 -11.92 -1.13 -5.33
CA GLN A 21 -11.64 -1.21 -6.77
C GLN A 21 -10.68 -2.36 -7.07
N LEU A 22 -9.68 -2.63 -6.22
CA LEU A 22 -8.81 -3.79 -6.39
C LEU A 22 -9.62 -5.09 -6.36
N ALA A 23 -10.52 -5.25 -5.40
CA ALA A 23 -11.40 -6.42 -5.34
C ALA A 23 -12.29 -6.54 -6.58
N GLN A 24 -12.73 -5.41 -7.17
CA GLN A 24 -13.52 -5.41 -8.41
C GLN A 24 -12.67 -5.75 -9.65
N VAL A 25 -11.42 -5.30 -9.70
CA VAL A 25 -10.45 -5.68 -10.73
C VAL A 25 -10.15 -7.19 -10.66
N GLN A 26 -10.04 -7.77 -9.46
CA GLN A 26 -9.86 -9.21 -9.28
C GLN A 26 -11.03 -10.02 -9.83
N ASN A 27 -12.24 -9.49 -9.71
CA ASN A 27 -13.46 -10.12 -10.24
C ASN A 27 -13.67 -9.84 -11.75
N GLY A 28 -12.76 -9.12 -12.41
CA GLY A 28 -12.84 -8.80 -13.84
C GLY A 28 -13.92 -7.76 -14.20
N VAL A 29 -14.46 -7.04 -13.22
CA VAL A 29 -15.55 -6.06 -13.39
C VAL A 29 -15.01 -4.68 -13.76
N LEU A 30 -13.77 -4.37 -13.38
CA LEU A 30 -13.14 -3.06 -13.60
C LEU A 30 -11.81 -3.18 -14.34
N TYR A 31 -11.48 -2.16 -15.14
CA TYR A 31 -10.17 -2.06 -15.78
C TYR A 31 -9.10 -1.63 -14.76
N PRO A 32 -7.90 -2.25 -14.78
CA PRO A 32 -6.79 -1.87 -13.90
C PRO A 32 -6.40 -0.39 -13.99
N SER A 33 -6.65 0.27 -15.12
CA SER A 33 -6.35 1.68 -15.35
C SER A 33 -7.09 2.64 -14.40
N GLU A 34 -8.35 2.36 -14.06
CA GLU A 34 -9.12 3.20 -13.14
C GLU A 34 -8.61 3.10 -11.70
N LEU A 35 -8.13 1.91 -11.30
CA LEU A 35 -7.44 1.70 -10.04
C LEU A 35 -6.12 2.47 -10.00
N PHE A 36 -5.33 2.45 -11.07
CA PHE A 36 -4.06 3.20 -11.09
C PHE A 36 -4.29 4.72 -11.04
N LEU A 37 -5.36 5.22 -11.65
CA LEU A 37 -5.73 6.64 -11.59
C LEU A 37 -6.14 7.07 -10.18
N SER A 38 -6.93 6.25 -9.48
CA SER A 38 -7.33 6.53 -8.10
C SER A 38 -6.15 6.49 -7.12
N LEU A 39 -5.20 5.56 -7.34
CA LEU A 39 -3.94 5.52 -6.58
C LEU A 39 -3.02 6.72 -6.84
N ASP A 40 -2.98 7.23 -8.07
CA ASP A 40 -2.18 8.41 -8.41
C ASP A 40 -2.74 9.66 -7.73
N GLU A 41 -4.06 9.82 -7.74
CA GLU A 41 -4.73 10.89 -7.00
C GLU A 41 -4.51 10.76 -5.47
N LEU A 42 -4.51 9.54 -4.93
CA LEU A 42 -4.17 9.29 -3.52
C LEU A 42 -2.73 9.71 -3.22
N THR A 43 -1.79 9.34 -4.08
CA THR A 43 -0.36 9.68 -3.92
C THR A 43 -0.17 11.19 -3.95
N ARG A 44 -0.84 11.89 -4.87
CA ARG A 44 -0.83 13.35 -4.96
C ARG A 44 -1.39 14.02 -3.71
N GLN A 45 -2.51 13.53 -3.16
CA GLN A 45 -3.08 14.08 -1.93
C GLN A 45 -2.21 13.80 -0.70
N LEU A 46 -1.53 12.64 -0.65
CA LEU A 46 -0.55 12.34 0.39
C LEU A 46 0.66 13.29 0.35
N GLU A 47 1.19 13.63 -0.84
CA GLU A 47 2.27 14.60 -0.97
C GLU A 47 1.87 16.02 -0.51
N ILE A 48 0.64 16.44 -0.83
CA ILE A 48 0.11 17.72 -0.35
C ILE A 48 0.01 17.71 1.18
N MET A 49 -0.47 16.61 1.76
CA MET A 49 -0.55 16.45 3.21
C MET A 49 0.84 16.45 3.86
N GLU A 50 1.83 15.79 3.25
CA GLU A 50 3.22 15.77 3.74
C GLU A 50 3.85 17.18 3.76
N LYS A 51 3.56 18.02 2.76
CA LYS A 51 3.98 19.43 2.72
C LYS A 51 3.30 20.27 3.81
N LEU A 52 2.02 20.01 4.08
CA LEU A 52 1.26 20.72 5.11
C LEU A 52 1.70 20.32 6.53
N VAL A 53 2.17 19.09 6.74
CA VAL A 53 2.61 18.57 8.05
C VAL A 53 3.84 19.30 8.57
N LEU A 54 4.63 19.92 7.69
CA LEU A 54 5.77 20.76 8.06
C LEU A 54 5.36 22.06 8.77
N ARG A 55 4.09 22.48 8.67
CA ARG A 55 3.56 23.72 9.28
C ARG A 55 2.95 23.51 10.66
N GLU A 56 2.84 22.27 11.13
CA GLU A 56 2.19 21.93 12.40
C GLU A 56 3.19 21.75 13.56
N THR A 57 2.65 21.74 14.78
CA THR A 57 3.45 21.58 16.00
C THR A 57 4.25 20.27 15.98
N PRO A 58 5.47 20.24 16.56
CA PRO A 58 6.36 19.07 16.47
C PRO A 58 5.72 17.77 17.01
N ALA A 59 4.86 17.85 18.02
CA ALA A 59 4.14 16.70 18.56
C ALA A 59 3.05 16.15 17.62
N GLN A 60 2.29 17.03 16.95
CA GLN A 60 1.27 16.60 15.97
C GLN A 60 1.91 16.15 14.66
N ARG A 61 3.05 16.75 14.29
CA ARG A 61 3.83 16.41 13.09
C ARG A 61 4.26 14.95 13.06
N GLU A 62 4.70 14.39 14.18
CA GLU A 62 5.09 12.98 14.26
C GLU A 62 3.90 12.03 14.10
N VAL A 63 2.77 12.36 14.73
CA VAL A 63 1.53 11.58 14.62
C VAL A 63 1.02 11.58 13.18
N TRP A 64 1.01 12.75 12.53
CA TRP A 64 0.59 12.87 11.13
C TRP A 64 1.57 12.20 10.17
N ARG A 65 2.88 12.31 10.40
CA ARG A 65 3.87 11.56 9.61
C ARG A 65 3.64 10.06 9.68
N ARG A 66 3.39 9.51 10.87
CA ARG A 66 3.13 8.08 11.04
C ARG A 66 1.88 7.65 10.27
N LYS A 67 0.79 8.42 10.39
CA LYS A 67 -0.47 8.17 9.68
C LYS A 67 -0.35 8.29 8.16
N ILE A 68 0.39 9.26 7.66
CA ILE A 68 0.67 9.44 6.23
C ILE A 68 1.49 8.26 5.71
N GLN A 69 2.49 7.83 6.48
CA GLN A 69 3.34 6.72 6.09
C GLN A 69 2.57 5.40 6.04
N GLU A 70 1.71 5.13 7.02
CA GLU A 70 0.79 3.97 7.01
C GLU A 70 -0.07 3.97 5.74
N LEU A 71 -0.70 5.11 5.42
CA LEU A 71 -1.55 5.21 4.24
C LEU A 71 -0.78 5.10 2.91
N LYS A 72 0.49 5.53 2.90
CA LYS A 72 1.40 5.37 1.76
C LYS A 72 1.79 3.91 1.56
N GLU A 73 2.06 3.19 2.66
CA GLU A 73 2.36 1.75 2.63
C GLU A 73 1.16 0.94 2.16
N ASP A 74 -0.06 1.30 2.59
CA ASP A 74 -1.30 0.70 2.11
C ASP A 74 -1.51 0.97 0.60
N GLY A 75 -1.29 2.21 0.14
CA GLY A 75 -1.34 2.56 -1.28
C GLY A 75 -0.31 1.77 -2.12
N ASP A 76 0.94 1.70 -1.65
CA ASP A 76 2.00 0.92 -2.29
C ASP A 76 1.64 -0.58 -2.36
N ALA A 77 1.04 -1.12 -1.29
CA ALA A 77 0.58 -2.51 -1.25
C ALA A 77 -0.52 -2.78 -2.28
N ILE A 78 -1.54 -1.92 -2.36
CA ILE A 78 -2.61 -2.02 -3.36
C ILE A 78 -2.04 -1.91 -4.78
N ARG A 79 -1.08 -1.00 -5.01
CA ARG A 79 -0.41 -0.84 -6.32
C ARG A 79 0.31 -2.10 -6.76
N ARG A 80 1.07 -2.72 -5.85
CA ARG A 80 1.77 -3.99 -6.12
C ARG A 80 0.79 -5.11 -6.44
N GLN A 81 -0.31 -5.21 -5.69
CA GLN A 81 -1.35 -6.21 -5.94
C GLN A 81 -2.03 -5.99 -7.28
N GLY A 82 -2.38 -4.74 -7.62
CA GLY A 82 -2.96 -4.39 -8.92
C GLY A 82 -2.03 -4.72 -10.10
N ALA A 83 -0.74 -4.37 -9.99
CA ALA A 83 0.26 -4.69 -11.02
C ALA A 83 0.48 -6.20 -11.20
N HIS A 84 0.41 -6.98 -10.12
CA HIS A 84 0.48 -8.44 -10.19
C HIS A 84 -0.72 -9.02 -10.96
N TYR A 85 -1.93 -8.54 -10.68
CA TYR A 85 -3.13 -8.96 -11.40
C TYR A 85 -3.09 -8.57 -12.88
N ASP A 86 -2.65 -7.35 -13.20
CA ASP A 86 -2.48 -6.93 -14.60
C ASP A 86 -1.50 -7.82 -15.36
N ARG A 87 -0.38 -8.20 -14.73
CA ARG A 87 0.56 -9.18 -15.30
C ARG A 87 -0.10 -10.53 -15.55
N ILE A 88 -0.82 -11.08 -14.57
CA ILE A 88 -1.49 -12.38 -14.74
C ILE A 88 -2.51 -12.33 -15.89
N VAL A 89 -3.34 -11.29 -15.93
CA VAL A 89 -4.34 -11.12 -16.98
C VAL A 89 -3.66 -11.01 -18.35
N ASN A 90 -2.62 -10.19 -18.47
CA ASN A 90 -1.88 -10.02 -19.72
C ASN A 90 -1.16 -11.30 -20.15
N THR A 91 -0.59 -12.07 -19.22
CA THR A 91 0.01 -13.37 -19.49
C THR A 91 -1.02 -14.39 -19.97
N ASN A 92 -2.19 -14.45 -19.32
CA ASN A 92 -3.30 -15.31 -19.74
C ASN A 92 -3.82 -14.95 -21.14
N VAL A 93 -3.95 -13.66 -21.45
CA VAL A 93 -4.35 -13.18 -22.78
C VAL A 93 -3.29 -13.53 -23.82
N ARG A 94 -1.99 -13.41 -23.51
CA ARG A 94 -0.90 -13.84 -24.39
C ARG A 94 -0.97 -15.34 -24.66
N HIS A 95 -1.13 -16.16 -23.63
CA HIS A 95 -1.24 -17.61 -23.79
C HIS A 95 -2.48 -18.02 -24.58
N GLN A 96 -3.62 -17.34 -24.44
CA GLN A 96 -4.79 -17.60 -25.29
C GLN A 96 -4.50 -17.28 -26.76
N LYS A 97 -3.87 -16.13 -27.05
CA LYS A 97 -3.47 -15.78 -28.42
C LYS A 97 -2.50 -16.80 -29.02
N GLU A 98 -1.51 -17.26 -28.25
CA GLU A 98 -0.59 -18.33 -28.68
C GLU A 98 -1.34 -19.63 -28.98
N ARG A 99 -2.29 -20.04 -28.11
CA ARG A 99 -3.12 -21.24 -28.35
C ARG A 99 -3.94 -21.12 -29.61
N ASP A 100 -4.56 -19.98 -29.88
CA ASP A 100 -5.37 -19.76 -31.08
C ASP A 100 -4.52 -19.79 -32.36
N GLN A 101 -3.30 -19.24 -32.30
CA GLN A 101 -2.33 -19.35 -33.41
C GLN A 101 -1.91 -20.80 -33.67
N LEU A 102 -1.65 -21.58 -32.61
CA LEU A 102 -1.31 -23.00 -32.73
C LEU A 102 -2.48 -23.84 -33.28
N LEU A 103 -3.72 -23.54 -32.88
CA LEU A 103 -4.93 -24.19 -33.40
C LEU A 103 -5.14 -23.87 -34.90
N THR A 104 -4.90 -22.62 -35.28
CA THR A 104 -4.98 -22.18 -36.69
C THR A 104 -3.90 -22.87 -37.53
N ARG A 105 -2.67 -22.95 -37.02
CA ARG A 105 -1.56 -23.66 -37.67
C ARG A 105 -1.80 -25.16 -37.81
N ARG A 106 -2.38 -25.82 -36.78
CA ARG A 106 -2.77 -27.24 -36.85
C ARG A 106 -3.82 -27.48 -37.93
N LYS A 107 -4.80 -26.59 -38.09
CA LYS A 107 -5.83 -26.69 -39.15
C LYS A 107 -5.19 -26.60 -40.54
N GLN A 108 -4.23 -25.68 -40.74
CA GLN A 108 -3.50 -25.55 -42.01
C GLN A 108 -2.58 -26.77 -42.29
N ARG A 109 -1.87 -27.29 -41.28
CA ARG A 109 -0.99 -28.48 -41.40
C ARG A 109 -1.76 -29.75 -41.78
N LYS A 110 -3.04 -29.89 -41.40
CA LYS A 110 -3.87 -31.06 -41.75
C LYS A 110 -4.29 -31.09 -43.23
N GLN A 111 -4.14 -29.97 -43.95
CA GLN A 111 -4.56 -29.83 -45.35
C GLN A 111 -3.42 -30.08 -46.36
N TYR A 112 -2.16 -30.11 -45.91
CA TYR A 112 -0.97 -30.40 -46.71
C TYR A 112 -0.23 -31.60 -46.09
N SER A 113 -0.53 -32.82 -46.55
CA SER A 113 0.08 -34.06 -46.05
C SER A 113 1.16 -34.54 -47.01
N GLY A 114 2.37 -33.98 -46.91
CA GLY A 114 3.59 -34.50 -47.51
C GLY A 114 4.62 -34.84 -46.43
N SER A 115 5.08 -36.09 -46.37
CA SER A 115 5.97 -36.63 -45.33
C SER A 115 7.34 -35.91 -45.22
N GLN A 116 7.77 -35.21 -46.27
CA GLN A 116 9.07 -34.52 -46.31
C GLN A 116 9.04 -33.11 -45.70
N GLU A 117 7.87 -32.45 -45.68
CA GLU A 117 7.68 -31.18 -44.93
C GLU A 117 7.59 -31.42 -43.42
N GLN A 118 7.30 -32.66 -42.99
CA GLN A 118 7.12 -33.01 -41.59
C GLN A 118 8.41 -32.88 -40.77
N ASP A 119 9.55 -33.32 -41.31
CA ASP A 119 10.84 -33.20 -40.61
C ASP A 119 11.38 -31.77 -40.59
N LEU A 120 11.23 -31.03 -41.70
CA LEU A 120 11.64 -29.62 -41.76
C LEU A 120 10.81 -28.74 -40.82
N SER A 121 9.50 -29.02 -40.72
CA SER A 121 8.61 -28.34 -39.77
C SER A 121 8.87 -28.73 -38.32
N ASN A 122 9.24 -29.99 -38.03
CA ASN A 122 9.64 -30.40 -36.68
C ASN A 122 10.93 -29.70 -36.23
N LEU A 123 11.92 -29.55 -37.12
CA LEU A 123 13.17 -28.84 -36.80
C LEU A 123 12.95 -27.33 -36.60
N ALA A 124 12.06 -26.73 -37.40
CA ALA A 124 11.65 -25.33 -37.23
C ALA A 124 10.86 -25.12 -35.92
N ASP A 125 10.00 -26.08 -35.56
CA ASP A 125 9.25 -26.07 -34.29
C ASP A 125 10.18 -26.20 -33.09
N GLU A 126 11.22 -27.04 -33.19
CA GLU A 126 12.25 -27.17 -32.16
C GLU A 126 13.04 -25.87 -31.99
N ALA A 127 13.55 -25.27 -33.08
CA ALA A 127 14.25 -23.99 -33.04
C ALA A 127 13.39 -22.86 -32.44
N GLN A 128 12.09 -22.83 -32.78
CA GLN A 128 11.14 -21.86 -32.23
C GLN A 128 10.90 -22.09 -30.73
N SER A 129 10.80 -23.34 -30.28
CA SER A 129 10.68 -23.71 -28.87
C SER A 129 11.91 -23.31 -28.06
N TRP A 130 13.12 -23.48 -28.61
CA TRP A 130 14.36 -23.00 -28.01
C TRP A 130 14.37 -21.48 -27.84
N GLN A 131 13.98 -20.75 -28.89
CA GLN A 131 13.91 -19.29 -28.85
C GLN A 131 12.87 -18.80 -27.84
N GLN A 132 11.69 -19.43 -27.79
CA GLN A 132 10.65 -19.12 -26.80
C GLN A 132 11.11 -19.42 -25.38
N SER A 133 11.82 -20.53 -25.16
CA SER A 133 12.41 -20.88 -23.86
C SER A 133 13.44 -19.84 -23.42
N ASN A 134 14.29 -19.35 -24.31
CA ASN A 134 15.23 -18.27 -24.01
C ASN A 134 14.53 -16.97 -23.63
N TYR A 135 13.45 -16.59 -24.33
CA TYR A 135 12.65 -15.41 -23.95
C TYR A 135 12.00 -15.58 -22.58
N MET A 136 11.45 -16.77 -22.29
CA MET A 136 10.83 -17.07 -21.00
C MET A 136 11.85 -17.05 -19.86
N VAL A 137 13.04 -17.62 -20.06
CA VAL A 137 14.14 -17.57 -19.08
C VAL A 137 14.57 -16.13 -18.84
N ASN A 138 14.72 -15.32 -19.89
CA ASN A 138 15.11 -13.91 -19.75
C ASN A 138 14.03 -13.08 -19.02
N ASP A 139 12.75 -13.37 -19.27
CA ASP A 139 11.63 -12.75 -18.55
C ASP A 139 11.64 -13.15 -17.06
N LEU A 140 11.92 -14.42 -16.74
CA LEU A 140 12.08 -14.87 -15.35
C LEU A 140 13.28 -14.20 -14.65
N ILE A 141 14.40 -14.03 -15.35
CA ILE A 141 15.57 -13.31 -14.83
C ILE A 141 15.21 -11.84 -14.55
N GLY A 142 14.55 -11.15 -15.51
CA GLY A 142 14.10 -9.78 -15.31
C GLY A 142 13.08 -9.63 -14.17
N GLN A 143 12.20 -10.62 -14.00
CA GLN A 143 11.29 -10.66 -12.84
C GLN A 143 12.05 -10.87 -11.52
N GLY A 144 13.08 -11.71 -11.50
CA GLY A 144 13.95 -11.92 -10.34
C GLY A 144 14.70 -10.65 -9.94
N GLU A 145 15.27 -9.94 -10.92
CA GLU A 145 15.94 -8.65 -10.69
C GLU A 145 14.99 -7.59 -10.12
N ALA A 146 13.77 -7.49 -10.66
CA ALA A 146 12.77 -6.54 -10.17
C ALA A 146 12.35 -6.83 -8.71
N GLN A 147 12.25 -8.11 -8.33
CA GLN A 147 11.96 -8.50 -6.95
C GLN A 147 13.13 -8.21 -6.00
N LEU A 148 14.37 -8.51 -6.42
CA LEU A 148 15.57 -8.18 -5.66
C LEU A 148 15.75 -6.67 -5.49
N ALA A 149 15.54 -5.88 -6.54
CA ALA A 149 15.54 -4.42 -6.48
C ALA A 149 14.46 -3.87 -5.54
N GLY A 150 13.27 -4.50 -5.54
CA GLY A 150 12.21 -4.21 -4.58
C GLY A 150 12.61 -4.46 -3.13
N LEU A 151 13.26 -5.60 -2.84
CA LEU A 151 13.78 -5.93 -1.51
C LEU A 151 14.92 -5.01 -1.07
N VAL A 152 15.80 -4.62 -1.98
CA VAL A 152 16.87 -3.64 -1.72
C VAL A 152 16.30 -2.25 -1.41
N ASN A 153 15.29 -1.80 -2.16
CA ASN A 153 14.58 -0.55 -1.85
C ASN A 153 13.82 -0.62 -0.52
N GLN A 154 13.22 -1.77 -0.19
CA GLN A 154 12.59 -1.99 1.11
C GLN A 154 13.62 -1.93 2.25
N ARG A 155 14.82 -2.51 2.06
CA ARG A 155 15.94 -2.41 3.00
C ARG A 155 16.46 -0.97 3.15
N GLY A 156 16.54 -0.21 2.05
CA GLY A 156 16.91 1.21 2.08
C GLY A 156 15.90 2.07 2.88
N ARG A 157 14.60 1.79 2.75
CA ARG A 157 13.54 2.43 3.53
C ARG A 157 13.60 2.04 5.02
N LEU A 158 13.91 0.78 5.34
CA LEU A 158 14.12 0.32 6.72
C LEU A 158 15.40 0.86 7.38
N GLY A 159 16.45 1.14 6.60
CA GLY A 159 17.65 1.83 7.09
C GLY A 159 17.41 3.28 7.53
N GLY A 160 16.37 3.93 6.98
CA GLY A 160 15.87 5.22 7.46
C GLY A 160 15.15 5.11 8.80
N ILE A 161 14.48 3.97 9.05
CA ILE A 161 13.73 3.71 10.28
C ILE A 161 14.67 3.48 11.48
N THR A 162 15.87 2.90 11.32
CA THR A 162 16.81 2.77 12.45
C THR A 162 17.41 4.12 12.88
N ARG A 163 17.70 5.02 11.92
CA ARG A 163 18.09 6.41 12.23
C ARG A 163 16.95 7.20 12.86
N PHE A 164 15.71 6.94 12.43
CA PHE A 164 14.50 7.51 13.04
C PHE A 164 14.22 6.92 14.43
N MET A 165 14.49 5.62 14.66
CA MET A 165 14.38 4.96 15.96
C MET A 165 15.42 5.51 16.95
N GLY A 166 16.62 5.84 16.48
CA GLY A 166 17.64 6.56 17.26
C GLY A 166 17.15 7.95 17.69
N GLN A 167 16.46 8.69 16.81
CA GLN A 167 15.83 9.97 17.15
C GLN A 167 14.58 9.82 18.04
N ILE A 168 13.88 8.67 17.95
CA ILE A 168 12.77 8.30 18.83
C ILE A 168 13.27 7.93 20.23
N GLY A 169 14.43 7.30 20.37
CA GLY A 169 15.05 7.03 21.68
C GLY A 169 15.29 8.30 22.49
N ASP A 170 15.74 9.37 21.82
CA ASP A 170 15.95 10.68 22.45
C ASP A 170 14.65 11.45 22.71
N SER A 171 13.59 11.22 21.93
CA SER A 171 12.28 11.90 22.06
C SER A 171 11.25 11.13 22.91
N LEU A 172 11.50 9.84 23.21
CA LEU A 172 10.71 9.06 24.19
C LEU A 172 10.94 9.53 25.63
N ASN A 173 12.03 10.24 25.93
CA ASN A 173 12.20 10.92 27.22
C ASN A 173 11.20 12.08 27.43
N ILE A 174 10.53 12.55 26.37
CA ILE A 174 9.50 13.61 26.44
C ILE A 174 8.07 13.05 26.32
N SER A 175 7.88 11.80 25.90
CA SER A 175 6.53 11.19 25.76
C SER A 175 5.79 10.98 27.09
N ASN A 176 6.48 10.97 28.23
CA ASN A 176 5.83 11.01 29.54
C ASN A 176 5.11 12.35 29.82
N SER A 177 5.40 13.42 29.06
CA SER A 177 4.72 14.72 29.25
C SER A 177 3.40 14.82 28.49
N THR A 178 3.13 13.96 27.50
CA THR A 178 1.84 13.96 26.76
C THR A 178 0.84 12.94 27.28
N MET A 179 1.27 11.90 28.01
CA MET A 179 0.36 11.04 28.79
C MET A 179 -0.45 11.86 29.81
N LYS A 180 0.15 12.91 30.38
CA LYS A 180 -0.50 13.85 31.31
C LYS A 180 -1.58 14.76 30.69
N ILE A 181 -1.63 14.90 29.37
CA ILE A 181 -2.61 15.77 28.70
C ILE A 181 -3.95 15.05 28.50
N ILE A 182 -3.94 13.71 28.46
CA ILE A 182 -5.17 12.90 28.43
C ILE A 182 -5.70 12.68 29.85
N GLU A 183 -4.81 12.57 30.86
CA GLU A 183 -5.19 12.36 32.27
C GLU A 183 -5.74 13.62 32.97
N ARG A 184 -5.51 14.83 32.42
CA ARG A 184 -5.91 16.08 33.07
C ARG A 184 -7.42 16.30 33.18
N ARG A 185 -8.24 15.63 32.34
CA ARG A 185 -9.70 15.77 32.42
C ARG A 185 -10.29 15.00 33.59
N ASP A 186 -9.75 13.82 33.92
CA ASP A 186 -10.24 13.01 35.05
C ASP A 186 -9.70 13.50 36.40
N VAL A 187 -8.46 14.00 36.43
CA VAL A 187 -7.87 14.54 37.66
C VAL A 187 -8.56 15.84 38.10
N THR A 188 -8.93 16.70 37.16
CA THR A 188 -9.65 17.96 37.49
C THR A 188 -11.02 17.65 38.08
N ASP A 189 -11.75 16.68 37.52
CA ASP A 189 -13.05 16.25 38.05
C ASP A 189 -12.91 15.61 39.45
N ALA A 190 -11.89 14.78 39.66
CA ALA A 190 -11.59 14.20 40.98
C ALA A 190 -11.28 15.26 42.05
N TYR A 191 -10.56 16.34 41.71
CA TYR A 191 -10.29 17.44 42.65
C TYR A 191 -11.55 18.22 43.03
N PHE A 192 -12.48 18.44 42.08
CA PHE A 192 -13.76 19.10 42.40
C PHE A 192 -14.64 18.25 43.30
N VAL A 193 -14.71 16.92 43.06
CA VAL A 193 -15.46 15.99 43.90
C VAL A 193 -14.87 15.92 45.31
N LEU A 194 -13.55 15.78 45.43
CA LEU A 194 -12.88 15.75 46.74
C LEU A 194 -13.07 17.07 47.50
N GLY A 195 -12.98 18.20 46.80
CA GLY A 195 -13.26 19.53 47.37
C GLY A 195 -14.68 19.63 47.91
N GLY A 196 -15.68 19.14 47.17
CA GLY A 196 -17.08 19.10 47.62
C GLY A 196 -17.31 18.24 48.87
N CYS A 197 -16.65 17.08 48.97
CA CYS A 197 -16.71 16.24 50.16
C CYS A 197 -16.13 16.92 51.41
N VAL A 198 -15.00 17.61 51.28
CA VAL A 198 -14.38 18.31 52.44
C VAL A 198 -15.24 19.48 52.90
N VAL A 199 -15.75 20.28 51.97
CA VAL A 199 -16.61 21.43 52.30
C VAL A 199 -17.88 20.99 53.01
N THR A 200 -18.53 19.91 52.54
CA THR A 200 -19.74 19.38 53.18
C THR A 200 -19.46 18.86 54.59
N CYS A 201 -18.33 18.18 54.84
CA CYS A 201 -17.92 17.77 56.18
C CYS A 201 -17.69 18.97 57.13
N ILE A 202 -17.05 20.05 56.66
CA ILE A 202 -16.82 21.26 57.46
C ILE A 202 -18.14 21.94 57.85
N VAL A 203 -19.08 22.05 56.91
CA VAL A 203 -20.40 22.64 57.19
C VAL A 203 -21.16 21.84 58.24
N ILE A 204 -21.16 20.51 58.15
CA ILE A 204 -21.80 19.65 59.16
C ILE A 204 -21.14 19.84 60.54
N TYR A 205 -19.81 19.90 60.60
CA TYR A 205 -19.10 20.12 61.85
C TYR A 205 -19.48 21.45 62.52
N PHE A 206 -19.53 22.54 61.76
CA PHE A 206 -19.91 23.87 62.29
C PHE A 206 -21.38 24.02 62.64
N VAL A 207 -22.27 23.19 62.08
CA VAL A 207 -23.70 23.20 62.42
C VAL A 207 -23.98 22.35 63.66
N TRP A 208 -23.18 21.31 63.90
CA TRP A 208 -23.39 20.38 65.01
C TRP A 208 -22.67 20.79 66.31
N PHE A 209 -21.64 21.63 66.21
CA PHE A 209 -20.96 22.26 67.34
C PHE A 209 -21.50 23.66 67.59
#